data_AF-A1Z2Y0-F1
#
_entry.id   AF-A1Z2Y0-F1
#
_cell.length_a   1.000
_cell.length_b   1.000
_cell.length_c   1.000
_cell.angle_alpha   90.00
_cell.angle_beta   90.00
_cell.angle_gamma   90.00
#
_symmetry.space_group_name_H-M   'P 1'
#
loop_
_entity.id
_entity.type
_entity.pdbx_description
1 polymer ?
#
loop_
_entity_poly.entity_id
_entity_poly.type
_entity_poly.pdbx_seq_one_letter_code
_entity_poly.pdbx_strand_id
1 'polypeptide(L)'
;ASYAFSAMAALEGANALATGKLVKLSEQNIIDCSVPYGNHGCKGGNMRYAYKYVIANEGVDSGSNYPFYGKQYSCLYDENYAGAKMSGIVSIKTGSESDLLSAVANVGPVAVAVDGANNAFRFYYSGVYDSSRCSSYNLNHAMVVTGYGTSNGKAYWLVKNSWGTNWG
;
A
#
# COMPACT_ATOMS: atom_id res chain seq x y z
N ALA A 1 -3.74 1.23 -10.39
CA ALA A 1 -3.83 2.07 -9.18
C ALA A 1 -3.26 1.38 -7.92
N SER A 2 -2.14 0.66 -8.02
CA SER A 2 -1.61 -0.13 -6.89
C SER A 2 -1.16 0.71 -5.70
N TYR A 3 -0.78 1.98 -5.92
CA TYR A 3 -0.46 2.93 -4.84
C TYR A 3 -1.63 3.10 -3.85
N ALA A 4 -2.88 3.10 -4.32
CA ALA A 4 -4.04 3.25 -3.45
C ALA A 4 -4.20 2.03 -2.53
N PHE A 5 -4.09 0.83 -3.10
CA PHE A 5 -4.11 -0.44 -2.35
C PHE A 5 -2.96 -0.55 -1.35
N SER A 6 -1.74 -0.19 -1.77
CA SER A 6 -0.56 -0.18 -0.89
C SER A 6 -0.74 0.79 0.28
N ALA A 7 -1.21 2.01 0.00
CA ALA A 7 -1.47 3.01 1.03
C ALA A 7 -2.56 2.56 2.01
N MET A 8 -3.71 2.11 1.50
CA MET A 8 -4.80 1.66 2.34
C MET A 8 -4.41 0.45 3.16
N ALA A 9 -3.78 -0.57 2.60
CA ALA A 9 -3.40 -1.76 3.36
C ALA A 9 -2.39 -1.49 4.49
N ALA A 10 -1.47 -0.53 4.31
CA ALA A 10 -0.57 -0.11 5.39
C ALA A 10 -1.32 0.68 6.47
N LEU A 11 -2.23 1.58 6.09
CA LEU A 11 -3.06 2.33 7.03
C LEU A 11 -4.06 1.42 7.78
N GLU A 12 -4.63 0.41 7.12
CA GLU A 12 -5.46 -0.63 7.74
C GLU A 12 -4.70 -1.34 8.86
N GLY A 13 -3.45 -1.74 8.59
CA GLY A 13 -2.58 -2.38 9.57
C GLY A 13 -2.26 -1.46 10.75
N ALA A 14 -1.86 -0.22 10.47
CA ALA A 14 -1.57 0.77 11.51
C ALA A 14 -2.81 1.08 12.36
N ASN A 15 -3.99 1.24 11.74
CA ASN A 15 -5.24 1.47 12.43
C ASN A 15 -5.64 0.25 13.30
N ALA A 16 -5.47 -0.96 12.78
CA ALA A 16 -5.74 -2.18 13.54
C ALA A 16 -4.84 -2.30 14.78
N LEU A 17 -3.56 -1.96 14.66
CA LEU A 17 -2.62 -1.96 15.79
C LEU A 17 -2.96 -0.88 16.82
N ALA A 18 -3.40 0.30 16.38
CA ALA A 18 -3.76 1.40 17.26
C ALA A 18 -5.11 1.22 17.98
N THR A 19 -6.08 0.61 17.31
CA THR A 19 -7.49 0.55 17.79
C THR A 19 -7.93 -0.85 18.22
N GLY A 20 -7.16 -1.89 17.89
CA GLY A 20 -7.57 -3.29 18.04
C GLY A 20 -8.62 -3.75 17.03
N LYS A 21 -9.02 -2.91 16.05
CA LYS A 21 -10.05 -3.23 15.06
C LYS A 21 -9.51 -3.06 13.64
N LEU A 22 -9.52 -4.16 12.88
CA LEU A 22 -9.25 -4.13 11.46
C LEU A 22 -10.49 -3.59 10.71
N VAL A 23 -10.32 -2.47 10.03
CA VAL A 23 -11.35 -1.84 9.18
C VAL A 23 -10.79 -1.82 7.77
N LYS A 24 -11.54 -2.37 6.80
CA LYS A 24 -11.15 -2.26 5.38
C LYS A 24 -11.38 -0.83 4.90
N LEU A 25 -10.37 -0.21 4.32
CA LEU A 25 -10.42 1.17 3.84
C LEU A 25 -10.67 1.24 2.34
N SER A 26 -11.15 2.39 1.86
CA SER A 26 -11.52 2.56 0.46
C SER A 26 -10.33 2.99 -0.41
N GLU A 27 -9.88 2.10 -1.29
CA GLU A 27 -8.93 2.47 -2.33
C GLU A 27 -9.56 3.42 -3.36
N GLN A 28 -10.88 3.31 -3.57
CA GLN A 28 -11.61 4.16 -4.50
C GLN A 28 -11.65 5.62 -4.03
N ASN A 29 -11.85 5.84 -2.73
CA ASN A 29 -11.75 7.17 -2.13
C ASN A 29 -10.39 7.79 -2.43
N ILE A 30 -9.29 7.03 -2.33
CA ILE A 30 -7.96 7.53 -2.69
C ILE A 30 -7.86 7.83 -4.19
N ILE A 31 -8.33 6.92 -5.06
CA ILE A 31 -8.29 7.08 -6.52
C ILE A 31 -9.02 8.36 -6.95
N ASP A 32 -10.17 8.66 -6.35
CA ASP A 32 -11.02 9.77 -6.76
C ASP A 32 -10.62 11.09 -6.09
N CYS A 33 -10.22 11.07 -4.82
CA CYS A 33 -10.08 12.28 -4.00
C CYS A 33 -8.64 12.79 -3.84
N SER A 34 -7.62 11.95 -4.07
CA SER A 34 -6.22 12.37 -3.86
C SER A 34 -5.57 13.04 -5.07
N VAL A 35 -6.33 13.29 -6.14
CA VAL A 35 -5.83 13.95 -7.37
C VAL A 35 -5.26 15.36 -7.10
N PRO A 36 -5.90 16.23 -6.30
CA PRO A 36 -5.34 17.53 -5.93
C PRO A 36 -4.01 17.45 -5.16
N TYR A 37 -3.67 16.27 -4.60
CA TYR A 37 -2.44 16.03 -3.85
C TYR A 37 -1.31 15.45 -4.72
N GLY A 38 -1.54 15.27 -6.02
CA GLY A 38 -0.54 14.84 -7.00
C GLY A 38 -0.70 13.39 -7.49
N ASN A 39 -1.77 12.69 -7.10
CA ASN A 39 -2.10 11.39 -7.67
C ASN A 39 -2.89 11.54 -8.98
N HIS A 40 -2.94 10.48 -9.79
CA HIS A 40 -3.53 10.52 -11.13
C HIS A 40 -4.60 9.41 -11.28
N GLY A 41 -5.37 9.17 -10.22
CA GLY A 41 -6.43 8.16 -10.18
C GLY A 41 -5.95 6.80 -10.65
N CYS A 42 -6.56 6.27 -11.71
CA CYS A 42 -6.20 4.97 -12.27
C CYS A 42 -4.85 4.95 -13.01
N LYS A 43 -4.32 6.11 -13.42
CA LYS A 43 -3.10 6.26 -14.23
C LYS A 43 -1.80 6.20 -13.42
N GLY A 44 -1.89 6.12 -12.09
CA GLY A 44 -0.74 6.04 -11.20
C GLY A 44 -0.79 7.04 -10.06
N GLY A 45 0.17 6.95 -9.15
CA GLY A 45 0.21 7.77 -7.96
C GLY A 45 1.31 7.33 -7.01
N ASN A 46 1.39 8.00 -5.87
CA ASN A 46 2.36 7.78 -4.81
C ASN A 46 1.64 7.65 -3.46
N MET A 47 2.03 6.66 -2.66
CA MET A 47 1.44 6.40 -1.34
C MET A 47 1.59 7.60 -0.41
N ARG A 48 2.70 8.35 -0.50
CA ARG A 48 2.91 9.59 0.26
C ARG A 48 1.85 10.65 -0.05
N TYR A 49 1.41 10.78 -1.30
CA TYR A 49 0.36 11.73 -1.68
C TYR A 49 -1.02 11.27 -1.23
N ALA A 50 -1.28 9.95 -1.29
CA ALA A 50 -2.50 9.39 -0.69
C ALA A 50 -2.57 9.70 0.81
N TYR A 51 -1.46 9.53 1.53
CA TYR A 51 -1.40 9.84 2.95
C TYR A 51 -1.52 11.33 3.28
N LYS A 52 -0.90 12.22 2.48
CA LYS A 52 -1.10 13.66 2.62
C LYS A 52 -2.57 14.04 2.48
N TYR A 53 -3.28 13.42 1.52
CA TYR A 53 -4.72 13.57 1.39
C TYR A 53 -5.44 13.13 2.66
N VAL A 54 -5.22 11.90 3.17
CA VAL A 54 -5.92 11.40 4.35
C VAL A 54 -5.71 12.28 5.58
N ILE A 55 -4.49 12.80 5.79
CA ILE A 55 -4.18 13.72 6.89
C ILE A 55 -4.96 15.02 6.75
N ALA A 56 -4.89 15.66 5.58
CA ALA A 56 -5.54 16.95 5.35
C ALA A 56 -7.07 16.86 5.24
N ASN A 57 -7.59 15.71 4.81
CA ASN A 57 -9.01 15.40 4.74
C ASN A 57 -9.58 14.92 6.08
N GLU A 58 -8.71 14.75 7.09
CA GLU A 58 -9.05 14.23 8.41
C GLU A 58 -9.77 12.88 8.39
N GLY A 59 -9.49 12.04 7.38
CA GLY A 59 -10.14 10.76 7.22
C GLY A 59 -10.05 10.17 5.82
N VAL A 60 -10.39 8.89 5.75
CA VAL A 60 -10.66 8.14 4.52
C VAL A 60 -11.80 7.16 4.79
N ASP A 61 -12.71 7.00 3.84
CA ASP A 61 -13.88 6.16 3.99
C ASP A 61 -13.51 4.68 4.13
N SER A 62 -14.38 3.95 4.82
CA SER A 62 -14.35 2.49 4.78
C SER A 62 -14.68 1.98 3.37
N GLY A 63 -14.11 0.83 3.00
CA GLY A 63 -14.38 0.20 1.71
C GLY A 63 -15.82 -0.27 1.53
N SER A 64 -16.60 -0.42 2.61
CA SER A 64 -18.03 -0.72 2.54
C SER A 64 -18.89 0.48 2.14
N ASN A 65 -18.50 1.69 2.57
CA ASN A 65 -19.26 2.92 2.28
C ASN A 65 -18.80 3.60 0.99
N TYR A 66 -17.54 3.35 0.58
CA TYR A 66 -17.02 3.80 -0.71
C TYR A 66 -16.40 2.61 -1.48
N PRO A 67 -17.22 1.79 -2.16
CA PRO A 67 -16.75 0.57 -2.83
C PRO A 67 -15.80 0.81 -4.00
N PHE A 68 -14.98 -0.19 -4.32
CA PHE A 68 -14.06 -0.17 -5.45
C PHE A 68 -14.75 -0.47 -6.78
N TYR A 69 -14.56 0.42 -7.77
CA TYR A 69 -15.13 0.30 -9.10
C TYR A 69 -14.11 0.10 -10.23
N GLY A 70 -12.81 0.20 -9.92
CA GLY A 70 -11.75 -0.01 -10.91
C GLY A 70 -11.61 1.09 -11.98
N LYS A 71 -12.30 2.22 -11.82
CA LYS A 71 -12.16 3.41 -12.67
C LYS A 71 -12.28 4.67 -11.82
N GLN A 72 -11.72 5.77 -12.30
CA GLN A 72 -11.75 7.06 -11.59
C GLN A 72 -13.09 7.77 -11.83
N TYR A 73 -13.64 8.35 -10.76
CA TYR A 73 -14.82 9.20 -10.74
C TYR A 73 -14.55 10.51 -10.00
N SER A 74 -15.60 11.32 -9.82
CA SER A 74 -15.58 12.43 -8.88
C SER A 74 -15.43 11.95 -7.44
N CYS A 75 -14.75 12.73 -6.62
CA CYS A 75 -14.61 12.47 -5.20
C CYS A 75 -15.96 12.57 -4.47
N LEU A 76 -16.34 11.52 -3.74
CA LEU A 76 -17.59 11.43 -2.96
C LEU A 76 -17.32 11.09 -1.47
N TYR A 77 -16.18 11.52 -0.93
CA TYR A 77 -15.87 11.33 0.49
C TYR A 77 -16.95 11.92 1.39
N ASP A 78 -17.32 11.19 2.45
CA ASP A 78 -18.26 11.62 3.48
C ASP A 78 -17.67 11.32 4.87
N GLU A 79 -17.49 12.36 5.68
CA GLU A 79 -16.91 12.23 7.02
C GLU A 79 -17.65 11.26 7.95
N ASN A 80 -18.96 11.05 7.72
CA ASN A 80 -19.76 10.09 8.49
C ASN A 80 -19.35 8.63 8.21
N TYR A 81 -18.64 8.39 7.12
CA TYR A 81 -18.20 7.07 6.66
C TYR A 81 -16.70 6.83 6.80
N ALA A 82 -15.98 7.77 7.42
CA ALA A 82 -14.55 7.66 7.70
C ALA A 82 -14.22 6.38 8.49
N GLY A 83 -13.43 5.50 7.88
CA GLY A 83 -12.99 4.23 8.46
C GLY A 83 -11.69 4.35 9.27
N ALA A 84 -10.84 5.32 8.93
CA ALA A 84 -9.61 5.61 9.67
C ALA A 84 -9.18 7.08 9.46
N LYS A 85 -8.38 7.57 10.40
CA LYS A 85 -7.67 8.85 10.32
C LYS A 85 -6.16 8.62 10.50
N MET A 86 -5.37 9.63 10.14
CA MET A 86 -3.93 9.58 10.30
C MET A 86 -3.40 10.95 10.71
N SER A 87 -2.39 10.97 11.58
CA SER A 87 -1.77 12.19 12.09
C SER A 87 -0.43 12.54 11.42
N GLY A 88 0.23 11.59 10.75
CA GLY A 88 1.54 11.82 10.16
C GLY A 88 2.07 10.66 9.32
N ILE A 89 3.22 10.89 8.67
CA ILE A 89 3.90 9.93 7.79
C ILE A 89 5.36 9.87 8.20
N VAL A 90 5.90 8.67 8.35
CA VAL A 90 7.34 8.43 8.50
C VAL A 90 7.86 7.81 7.20
N SER A 91 8.95 8.35 6.66
CA SER A 91 9.64 7.78 5.49
C SER A 91 10.86 7.01 5.94
N ILE A 92 10.97 5.76 5.50
CA ILE A 92 12.15 4.93 5.67
C ILE A 92 13.23 5.40 4.70
N LYS A 93 14.49 5.36 5.14
CA LYS A 93 15.64 5.72 4.30
C LYS A 93 15.68 4.82 3.06
N THR A 94 15.75 5.44 1.88
CA THR A 94 15.80 4.72 0.59
C THR A 94 16.92 3.68 0.60
N GLY A 95 16.58 2.44 0.23
CA GLY A 95 17.53 1.32 0.13
C GLY A 95 17.93 0.68 1.47
N SER A 96 17.40 1.15 2.60
CA SER A 96 17.74 0.61 3.92
C SER A 96 16.78 -0.53 4.32
N GLU A 97 17.12 -1.77 3.97
CA GLU A 97 16.34 -2.94 4.38
C GLU A 97 16.36 -3.16 5.90
N SER A 98 17.41 -2.72 6.61
CA SER A 98 17.45 -2.77 8.08
C SER A 98 16.45 -1.81 8.73
N ASP A 99 16.27 -0.61 8.17
CA ASP A 99 15.27 0.34 8.68
C ASP A 99 13.85 -0.13 8.32
N LEU A 100 13.68 -0.73 7.14
CA LEU A 100 12.42 -1.39 6.78
C LEU A 100 12.09 -2.54 7.74
N LEU A 101 13.06 -3.36 8.10
CA LEU A 101 12.90 -4.46 9.05
C LEU A 101 12.45 -3.92 10.42
N SER A 102 13.13 -2.88 10.90
CA SER A 102 12.78 -2.23 12.16
C SER A 102 11.36 -1.65 12.12
N ALA A 103 10.97 -1.00 11.03
CA ALA A 103 9.62 -0.46 10.87
C ALA A 103 8.55 -1.56 10.86
N VAL A 104 8.76 -2.62 10.09
CA VAL A 104 7.81 -3.74 10.00
C VAL A 104 7.67 -4.45 11.36
N ALA A 105 8.78 -4.65 12.08
CA ALA A 105 8.79 -5.32 13.37
C ALA A 105 8.12 -4.50 14.49
N ASN A 106 8.33 -3.18 14.50
CA ASN A 106 7.97 -2.33 15.64
C ASN A 106 6.74 -1.45 15.41
N VAL A 107 6.35 -1.23 14.15
CA VAL A 107 5.26 -0.30 13.78
C VAL A 107 4.13 -1.02 13.05
N GLY A 108 4.45 -1.99 12.19
CA GLY A 108 3.46 -2.78 11.45
C GLY A 108 3.64 -2.69 9.92
N PRO A 109 2.60 -3.00 9.14
CA PRO A 109 2.72 -3.09 7.68
C PRO A 109 3.19 -1.78 7.02
N VAL A 110 4.13 -1.91 6.07
CA VAL A 110 4.78 -0.77 5.41
C VAL A 110 4.47 -0.76 3.92
N ALA A 111 3.95 0.36 3.42
CA ALA A 111 3.77 0.60 1.99
C ALA A 111 5.13 0.73 1.28
N VAL A 112 5.33 -0.06 0.23
CA VAL A 112 6.59 -0.09 -0.55
C VAL A 112 6.31 0.02 -2.05
N ALA A 113 7.31 0.46 -2.81
CA ALA A 113 7.31 0.41 -4.26
C ALA A 113 8.37 -0.60 -4.75
N VAL A 114 8.03 -1.34 -5.79
CA VAL A 114 8.85 -2.40 -6.40
C VAL A 114 8.88 -2.24 -7.93
N ASP A 115 9.84 -2.88 -8.57
CA ASP A 115 9.81 -3.12 -10.01
C ASP A 115 9.07 -4.44 -10.30
N GLY A 116 7.82 -4.32 -10.74
CA GLY A 116 6.95 -5.43 -11.10
C GLY A 116 6.80 -5.62 -12.62
N ALA A 117 7.61 -4.98 -13.45
CA ALA A 117 7.42 -4.99 -14.90
C ALA A 117 7.87 -6.30 -15.58
N ASN A 118 8.75 -7.07 -14.94
CA ASN A 118 9.32 -8.26 -15.56
C ASN A 118 8.36 -9.47 -15.51
N ASN A 119 8.51 -10.40 -16.46
CA ASN A 119 7.65 -11.59 -16.52
C ASN A 119 7.84 -12.56 -15.34
N ALA A 120 9.04 -12.61 -14.73
CA ALA A 120 9.27 -13.46 -13.56
C ALA A 120 8.39 -13.03 -12.37
N PHE A 121 8.16 -11.74 -12.19
CA PHE A 121 7.26 -11.18 -11.19
C PHE A 121 5.79 -11.39 -11.60
N ARG A 122 5.46 -11.09 -12.85
CA ARG A 122 4.08 -11.21 -13.36
C ARG A 122 3.52 -12.64 -13.25
N PHE A 123 4.37 -13.65 -13.43
CA PHE A 123 4.01 -15.07 -13.33
C PHE A 123 4.53 -15.76 -12.07
N TYR A 124 4.96 -14.98 -11.05
CA TYR A 124 5.30 -15.53 -9.75
C TYR A 124 4.08 -16.31 -9.17
N TYR A 125 4.36 -17.47 -8.59
CA TYR A 125 3.33 -18.37 -8.04
C TYR A 125 3.66 -18.88 -6.63
N SER A 126 4.93 -19.11 -6.30
CA SER A 126 5.33 -19.54 -4.95
C SER A 126 6.85 -19.41 -4.74
N GLY A 127 7.27 -19.46 -3.47
CA GLY A 127 8.68 -19.45 -3.06
C GLY A 127 9.22 -18.05 -2.76
N VAL A 128 10.54 -17.93 -2.60
CA VAL A 128 11.19 -16.63 -2.39
C VAL A 128 11.55 -16.04 -3.76
N TYR A 129 10.77 -15.07 -4.21
CA TYR A 129 11.06 -14.33 -5.43
C TYR A 129 12.41 -13.60 -5.32
N ASP A 130 13.29 -13.83 -6.30
CA ASP A 130 14.58 -13.18 -6.43
C ASP A 130 14.95 -13.13 -7.92
N SER A 131 15.31 -11.95 -8.41
CA SER A 131 15.54 -11.71 -9.83
C SER A 131 16.57 -10.61 -10.02
N SER A 132 17.67 -10.92 -10.70
CA SER A 132 18.68 -9.93 -11.13
C SER A 132 18.18 -8.93 -12.17
N ARG A 133 16.96 -9.11 -12.70
CA ARG A 133 16.34 -8.23 -13.70
C ARG A 133 15.47 -7.12 -13.10
N CYS A 134 15.38 -6.98 -11.78
CA CYS A 134 14.63 -5.88 -11.16
C CYS A 134 15.50 -4.63 -11.01
N SER A 135 14.89 -3.45 -11.14
CA SER A 135 15.52 -2.18 -10.83
C SER A 135 15.20 -1.70 -9.41
N SER A 136 16.20 -1.19 -8.70
CA SER A 136 16.02 -0.45 -7.44
C SER A 136 15.62 1.03 -7.65
N TYR A 137 15.56 1.49 -8.91
CA TYR A 137 15.30 2.89 -9.26
C TYR A 137 14.03 3.05 -10.11
N ASN A 138 13.79 2.12 -11.05
CA ASN A 138 12.63 2.14 -11.93
C ASN A 138 11.43 1.40 -11.30
N LEU A 139 10.96 1.92 -10.17
CA LEU A 139 9.82 1.36 -9.45
C LEU A 139 8.51 1.72 -10.15
N ASN A 140 7.65 0.73 -10.40
CA ASN A 140 6.44 0.89 -11.22
C ASN A 140 5.19 0.26 -10.60
N HIS A 141 5.35 -0.44 -9.48
CA HIS A 141 4.25 -1.08 -8.77
C HIS A 141 4.37 -0.85 -7.27
N ALA A 142 3.24 -0.77 -6.57
CA ALA A 142 3.20 -0.57 -5.13
C ALA A 142 2.55 -1.78 -4.44
N MET A 143 3.11 -2.16 -3.32
CA MET A 143 2.67 -3.30 -2.50
C MET A 143 2.82 -2.96 -1.03
N VAL A 144 2.48 -3.88 -0.13
CA VAL A 144 2.69 -3.68 1.30
C VAL A 144 3.50 -4.84 1.87
N VAL A 145 4.56 -4.51 2.59
CA VAL A 145 5.32 -5.48 3.40
C VAL A 145 4.56 -5.68 4.70
N THR A 146 4.20 -6.92 4.99
CA THR A 146 3.36 -7.31 6.14
C THR A 146 4.12 -8.12 7.19
N GLY A 147 5.34 -8.52 6.86
CA GLY A 147 6.19 -9.33 7.73
C GLY A 147 7.47 -9.74 7.01
N TYR A 148 8.24 -10.57 7.68
CA TYR A 148 9.53 -11.06 7.21
C TYR A 148 9.82 -12.43 7.81
N GLY A 149 10.77 -13.15 7.25
CA GLY A 149 11.18 -14.45 7.77
C GLY A 149 12.45 -14.98 7.13
N THR A 150 12.72 -16.26 7.37
CA THR A 150 13.82 -16.99 6.74
C THR A 150 13.30 -18.37 6.31
N SER A 151 13.63 -18.76 5.08
CA SER A 151 13.30 -20.07 4.52
C SER A 151 14.53 -20.64 3.84
N ASN A 152 14.95 -21.84 4.22
CA ASN A 152 16.14 -22.53 3.69
C ASN A 152 17.41 -21.64 3.73
N GLY A 153 17.61 -20.91 4.83
CA GLY A 153 18.75 -20.00 5.00
C GLY A 153 18.65 -18.68 4.22
N LYS A 154 17.55 -18.44 3.48
CA LYS A 154 17.32 -17.21 2.74
C LYS A 154 16.28 -16.33 3.45
N ALA A 155 16.67 -15.10 3.78
CA ALA A 155 15.75 -14.10 4.30
C ALA A 155 14.72 -13.68 3.23
N TYR A 156 13.49 -13.37 3.64
CA TYR A 156 12.44 -12.93 2.74
C TYR A 156 11.49 -11.93 3.40
N TRP A 157 10.81 -11.15 2.55
CA TRP A 157 9.69 -10.29 2.93
C TRP A 157 8.36 -10.98 2.61
N LEU A 158 7.39 -10.87 3.52
CA LEU A 158 5.99 -11.19 3.22
C LEU A 158 5.34 -9.96 2.61
N VAL A 159 4.96 -10.04 1.34
CA VAL A 159 4.45 -8.89 0.59
C VAL A 159 3.05 -9.18 0.07
N LYS A 160 2.07 -8.32 0.41
CA LYS A 160 0.70 -8.41 -0.09
C LYS A 160 0.56 -7.57 -1.37
N ASN A 161 0.06 -8.22 -2.42
CA ASN A 161 -0.21 -7.62 -3.74
C ASN A 161 -1.69 -7.20 -3.88
N SER A 162 -2.02 -6.52 -4.98
CA SER A 162 -3.36 -6.04 -5.34
C SER A 162 -3.92 -6.69 -6.62
N TRP A 163 -3.41 -7.86 -7.00
CA TRP A 163 -3.81 -8.60 -8.22
C TRP A 163 -4.77 -9.77 -7.97
N GLY A 164 -5.40 -9.80 -6.79
CA GLY A 164 -6.31 -10.87 -6.37
C GLY A 164 -5.56 -12.12 -5.89
N THR A 165 -6.34 -13.11 -5.42
CA THR A 165 -5.82 -14.33 -4.76
C THR A 165 -5.38 -15.42 -5.75
N ASN A 166 -5.55 -15.20 -7.05
CA ASN A 166 -5.10 -16.12 -8.09
C ASN A 166 -3.65 -15.86 -8.53
N TRP A 167 -3.02 -14.82 -7.99
CA TRP A 167 -1.63 -14.49 -8.21
C TRP A 167 -0.81 -14.77 -6.95
N GLY A 168 0.37 -15.38 -7.14
CA GLY A 168 1.36 -15.63 -6.10
C GLY A 168 0.99 -16.69 -5.06
#